data_AF-A0A2M7FVH9-F1
#
_entry.id   AF-A0A2M7FVH9-F1
#
_cell.length_a   1.000
_cell.length_b   1.000
_cell.length_c   1.000
_cell.angle_alpha   90.00
_cell.angle_beta   90.00
_cell.angle_gamma   90.00
#
_symmetry.space_group_name_H-M   'P 1'
#
loop_
_entity.id
_entity.type
_entity.pdbx_description
1 polymer ?
#
loop_
_entity_poly.entity_id
_entity_poly.type
_entity_poly.pdbx_seq_one_letter_code
_entity_poly.pdbx_strand_id
1 'polypeptide(L)'
;MQTSVPITFGQPFKSGDLPAGSQLEARDAIGNSVPLQMDEASSHADGSVRFAVLSAQLSNLLGKEQRVVNLYRATTPASKPAATSFNTSAFDLTLVATVYSQQMSVITFGNRTGTAPGTPYLAGEQITLQLGDTAPEQYTLTVSAAQAGGGYPSLTKIAEAFMALINASSQNYRATKTGEGGGYERLWITTQRSDSPAFGIKFFYTGTAVQTVTHQQTYQTPRTYQATPRPVLNAMLAAGQNPRLGGAVAHEYTVVAPFVDTTTGTRHPQLTARLHTRFLEGGQRVRTDMVIENNWTYAPNPGNITYELTVLQGGQTIHHQPTFTHNHHARWH
;
A
#
# COMPACT_ATOMS: atom_id res chain seq x y z
N MET A 1 12.65 -35.02 2.57
CA MET A 1 11.70 -35.28 3.68
C MET A 1 11.45 -33.96 4.38
N GLN A 2 10.20 -33.55 4.57
CA GLN A 2 9.90 -32.39 5.42
C GLN A 2 9.74 -32.90 6.86
N THR A 3 10.58 -32.43 7.76
CA THR A 3 10.59 -32.83 9.17
C THR A 3 9.40 -32.30 9.95
N SER A 4 8.83 -31.16 9.50
CA SER A 4 7.68 -30.50 10.11
C SER A 4 6.79 -29.81 9.07
N VAL A 5 5.57 -30.31 8.94
CA VAL A 5 4.55 -29.86 7.99
C VAL A 5 3.31 -29.39 8.74
N PRO A 6 3.18 -28.08 9.00
CA PRO A 6 1.99 -27.52 9.60
C PRO A 6 0.90 -27.38 8.53
N ILE A 7 -0.29 -27.84 8.88
CA ILE A 7 -1.51 -27.67 8.10
C ILE A 7 -2.52 -26.88 8.93
N THR A 8 -3.29 -26.01 8.27
CA THR A 8 -4.37 -25.24 8.90
C THR A 8 -5.59 -25.27 8.00
N PHE A 9 -6.75 -25.62 8.55
CA PHE A 9 -8.00 -25.74 7.80
C PHE A 9 -9.21 -25.41 8.68
N GLY A 10 -10.31 -25.02 8.05
CA GLY A 10 -11.60 -24.84 8.73
C GLY A 10 -12.34 -26.17 8.85
N GLN A 11 -12.88 -26.47 10.03
CA GLN A 11 -13.64 -27.69 10.29
C GLN A 11 -15.05 -27.34 10.80
N PRO A 12 -16.11 -27.67 10.05
CA PRO A 12 -17.48 -27.62 10.54
C PRO A 12 -17.84 -28.85 11.39
N PHE A 13 -18.78 -28.67 12.31
CA PHE A 13 -19.33 -29.72 13.19
C PHE A 13 -20.85 -29.66 13.20
N LYS A 14 -21.54 -30.81 13.29
CA LYS A 14 -22.99 -30.82 13.49
C LYS A 14 -23.33 -30.43 14.93
N SER A 15 -24.56 -29.96 15.15
CA SER A 15 -25.06 -29.65 16.49
C SER A 15 -24.91 -30.88 17.40
N GLY A 16 -24.29 -30.71 18.57
CA GLY A 16 -24.04 -31.77 19.55
C GLY A 16 -22.78 -32.62 19.34
N ASP A 17 -22.13 -32.57 18.17
CA ASP A 17 -20.94 -33.40 17.88
C ASP A 17 -19.73 -33.01 18.75
N LEU A 18 -19.61 -31.73 19.09
CA LEU A 18 -18.54 -31.22 19.98
C LEU A 18 -19.14 -30.24 20.99
N PRO A 19 -19.56 -30.71 22.18
CA PRO A 19 -20.14 -29.86 23.22
C PRO A 19 -19.20 -28.74 23.67
N ALA A 20 -19.77 -27.65 24.20
CA ALA A 20 -19.01 -26.55 24.78
C ALA A 20 -17.93 -27.06 25.77
N GLY A 21 -16.71 -26.53 25.66
CA GLY A 21 -15.58 -26.92 26.51
C GLY A 21 -14.93 -28.26 26.16
N SER A 22 -15.47 -29.03 25.20
CA SER A 22 -14.83 -30.23 24.69
C SER A 22 -13.61 -29.86 23.83
N GLN A 23 -12.65 -30.78 23.75
CA GLN A 23 -11.47 -30.64 22.91
C GLN A 23 -11.39 -31.76 21.88
N LEU A 24 -10.51 -31.57 20.91
CA LEU A 24 -10.17 -32.56 19.89
C LEU A 24 -8.76 -33.07 20.12
N GLU A 25 -8.55 -34.34 19.80
CA GLU A 25 -7.24 -34.93 19.58
C GLU A 25 -7.14 -35.43 18.14
N ALA A 26 -5.93 -35.40 17.58
CA ALA A 26 -5.65 -35.94 16.26
C ALA A 26 -4.76 -37.17 16.39
N ARG A 27 -5.03 -38.20 15.58
CA ARG A 27 -4.17 -39.38 15.46
C ARG A 27 -3.94 -39.75 14.01
N ASP A 28 -2.76 -40.26 13.69
CA ASP A 28 -2.50 -40.85 12.38
C ASP A 28 -3.20 -42.22 12.21
N ALA A 29 -3.09 -42.82 11.03
CA ALA A 29 -3.68 -44.13 10.72
C ALA A 29 -3.20 -45.28 11.61
N ILE A 30 -2.04 -45.15 12.24
CA ILE A 30 -1.40 -46.17 13.08
C ILE A 30 -1.71 -45.89 14.57
N GLY A 31 -2.37 -44.77 14.87
CA GLY A 31 -2.82 -44.38 16.20
C GLY A 31 -1.87 -43.45 16.95
N ASN A 32 -0.78 -42.98 16.32
CA ASN A 32 0.14 -42.02 16.94
C ASN A 32 -0.53 -40.66 17.08
N SER A 33 -0.28 -39.97 18.20
CA SER A 33 -0.78 -38.62 18.41
C SER A 33 -0.16 -37.63 17.42
N VAL A 34 -1.00 -36.77 16.85
CA VAL A 34 -0.62 -35.66 16.00
C VAL A 34 -0.89 -34.37 16.78
N PRO A 35 0.11 -33.49 16.98
CA PRO A 35 -0.12 -32.20 17.62
C PRO A 35 -1.25 -31.46 16.91
N LEU A 36 -2.27 -31.06 17.67
CA LEU A 36 -3.46 -30.39 17.19
C LEU A 36 -3.73 -29.17 18.06
N GLN A 37 -4.13 -28.06 17.42
CA GLN A 37 -4.69 -26.89 18.08
C GLN A 37 -6.02 -26.52 17.43
N MET A 38 -6.91 -25.94 18.22
CA MET A 38 -8.23 -25.48 17.82
C MET A 38 -8.41 -24.02 18.25
N ASP A 39 -8.67 -23.15 17.29
CA ASP A 39 -8.81 -21.70 17.46
C ASP A 39 -10.05 -21.19 16.70
N GLU A 40 -10.41 -19.91 16.88
CA GLU A 40 -11.50 -19.24 16.15
C GLU A 40 -12.84 -20.03 16.17
N ALA A 41 -13.16 -20.61 17.32
CA ALA A 41 -14.37 -21.43 17.48
C ALA A 41 -15.64 -20.56 17.51
N SER A 42 -16.66 -20.99 16.77
CA SER A 42 -18.02 -20.45 16.85
C SER A 42 -19.00 -21.55 17.26
N SER A 43 -20.11 -21.18 17.87
CA SER A 43 -21.09 -22.13 18.43
C SER A 43 -22.41 -22.17 17.66
N HIS A 44 -23.10 -23.30 17.78
CA HIS A 44 -24.53 -23.46 17.50
C HIS A 44 -25.37 -22.87 18.65
N ALA A 45 -26.68 -22.81 18.47
CA ALA A 45 -27.61 -22.32 19.50
C ALA A 45 -27.63 -23.19 20.78
N ASP A 46 -27.33 -24.48 20.66
CA ASP A 46 -27.20 -25.42 21.80
C ASP A 46 -25.85 -25.29 22.54
N GLY A 47 -24.99 -24.36 22.12
CA GLY A 47 -23.66 -24.13 22.69
C GLY A 47 -22.57 -25.07 22.17
N SER A 48 -22.90 -26.11 21.40
CA SER A 48 -21.89 -26.97 20.75
C SER A 48 -21.11 -26.19 19.69
N VAL A 49 -19.86 -26.61 19.44
CA VAL A 49 -19.03 -26.00 18.40
C VAL A 49 -19.68 -26.23 17.04
N ARG A 50 -19.78 -25.17 16.23
CA ARG A 50 -20.28 -25.18 14.85
C ARG A 50 -19.16 -25.18 13.83
N PHE A 51 -18.12 -24.40 14.10
CA PHE A 51 -16.94 -24.26 13.25
C PHE A 51 -15.74 -23.91 14.10
N ALA A 52 -14.56 -24.42 13.74
CA ALA A 52 -13.29 -24.00 14.30
C ALA A 52 -12.19 -24.03 13.23
N VAL A 53 -11.14 -23.24 13.44
CA VAL A 53 -9.89 -23.35 12.67
C VAL A 53 -8.99 -24.34 13.40
N LEU A 54 -8.64 -25.43 12.72
CA LEU A 54 -7.75 -26.45 13.24
C LEU A 54 -6.36 -26.29 12.63
N SER A 55 -5.32 -26.40 13.44
CA SER A 55 -3.97 -26.58 12.91
C SER A 55 -3.34 -27.85 13.46
N ALA A 56 -2.72 -28.63 12.58
CA ALA A 56 -2.02 -29.85 12.95
C ALA A 56 -0.57 -29.81 12.46
N GLN A 57 0.32 -30.50 13.16
CA GLN A 57 1.73 -30.63 12.76
C GLN A 57 2.06 -32.07 12.41
N LEU A 58 2.32 -32.32 11.12
CA LEU A 58 2.75 -33.62 10.64
C LEU A 58 4.28 -33.69 10.63
N SER A 59 4.82 -34.72 11.25
CA SER A 59 6.27 -34.97 11.28
C SER A 59 6.68 -35.93 10.17
N ASN A 60 7.85 -35.70 9.56
CA ASN A 60 8.49 -36.62 8.61
C ASN A 60 7.56 -37.03 7.44
N LEU A 61 6.97 -36.05 6.76
CA LEU A 61 6.17 -36.28 5.55
C LEU A 61 7.09 -36.28 4.32
N LEU A 62 7.05 -37.36 3.54
CA LEU A 62 7.77 -37.45 2.28
C LEU A 62 7.06 -36.65 1.17
N GLY A 63 7.81 -36.26 0.15
CA GLY A 63 7.22 -35.59 -1.00
C GLY A 63 6.19 -36.49 -1.68
N LYS A 64 4.97 -35.96 -1.92
CA LYS A 64 3.82 -36.68 -2.49
C LYS A 64 3.22 -37.79 -1.61
N GLU A 65 3.70 -37.95 -0.37
CA GLU A 65 3.08 -38.89 0.58
C GLU A 65 1.67 -38.40 0.96
N GLN A 66 0.74 -39.34 1.07
CA GLN A 66 -0.57 -39.12 1.67
C GLN A 66 -0.58 -39.72 3.07
N ARG A 67 -0.99 -38.94 4.06
CA ARG A 67 -1.13 -39.40 5.45
C ARG A 67 -2.54 -39.11 5.95
N VAL A 68 -3.21 -40.14 6.44
CA VAL A 68 -4.53 -40.01 7.04
C VAL A 68 -4.38 -39.50 8.48
N VAL A 69 -5.15 -38.48 8.82
CA VAL A 69 -5.28 -37.93 10.17
C VAL A 69 -6.75 -38.00 10.56
N ASN A 70 -7.03 -38.67 11.67
CA ASN A 70 -8.35 -38.81 12.23
C ASN A 70 -8.50 -37.87 13.43
N LEU A 71 -9.66 -37.21 13.54
CA LEU A 71 -9.99 -36.34 14.66
C LEU A 71 -10.96 -37.07 15.59
N TYR A 72 -10.68 -37.03 16.89
CA TYR A 72 -11.52 -37.61 17.93
C TYR A 72 -11.85 -36.54 18.96
N ARG A 73 -12.98 -36.70 19.66
CA ARG A 73 -13.22 -35.95 20.88
C ARG A 73 -12.22 -36.41 21.94
N ALA A 74 -11.48 -35.48 22.53
CA ALA A 74 -10.53 -35.80 23.59
C ALA A 74 -11.29 -36.32 24.82
N THR A 75 -10.82 -37.43 25.40
CA THR A 75 -11.38 -38.03 26.63
C THR A 75 -10.80 -37.41 27.90
N THR A 76 -9.66 -36.74 27.77
CA THR A 76 -9.01 -35.97 28.84
C THR A 76 -8.99 -34.51 28.39
N PRO A 77 -9.38 -33.54 29.24
CA PRO A 77 -9.13 -32.14 28.95
C PRO A 77 -7.61 -31.97 28.84
N ALA A 78 -7.08 -31.72 27.64
CA ALA A 78 -5.71 -31.25 27.57
C ALA A 78 -5.73 -29.81 28.10
N SER A 79 -4.76 -29.45 28.95
CA SER A 79 -4.54 -28.03 29.20
C SER A 79 -4.31 -27.38 27.84
N LYS A 80 -5.04 -26.29 27.53
CA LYS A 80 -4.62 -25.42 26.42
C LYS A 80 -3.14 -25.14 26.72
N PRO A 81 -2.19 -25.53 25.86
CA PRO A 81 -0.79 -25.23 26.12
C PRO A 81 -0.75 -23.74 26.42
N ALA A 82 -0.24 -23.36 27.60
CA ALA A 82 0.00 -21.95 27.89
C ALA A 82 0.72 -21.39 26.67
N ALA A 83 0.29 -20.22 26.17
CA ALA A 83 0.91 -19.58 25.01
C ALA A 83 2.42 -19.69 25.19
N THR A 84 3.04 -20.62 24.46
CA THR A 84 4.43 -20.94 24.71
C THR A 84 5.20 -19.69 24.35
N SER A 85 6.11 -19.26 25.20
CA SER A 85 7.05 -18.21 24.82
C SER A 85 7.74 -18.67 23.55
N PHE A 86 7.37 -18.08 22.41
CA PHE A 86 7.93 -18.41 21.10
C PHE A 86 8.97 -17.37 20.75
N ASN A 87 9.99 -17.79 20.01
CA ASN A 87 11.07 -16.90 19.63
C ASN A 87 10.59 -15.92 18.56
N THR A 88 10.64 -14.61 18.85
CA THR A 88 10.31 -13.56 17.87
C THR A 88 11.52 -13.11 17.07
N SER A 89 12.74 -13.59 17.36
CA SER A 89 13.97 -13.08 16.73
C SER A 89 14.04 -13.35 15.23
N ALA A 90 13.40 -14.42 14.74
CA ALA A 90 13.33 -14.72 13.31
C ALA A 90 12.39 -13.77 12.54
N PHE A 91 11.50 -13.05 13.23
CA PHE A 91 10.66 -12.00 12.65
C PHE A 91 11.41 -10.68 12.62
N ASP A 92 12.49 -10.61 11.85
CA ASP A 92 13.36 -9.41 11.79
C ASP A 92 13.16 -8.63 10.48
N LEU A 93 11.90 -8.29 10.19
CA LEU A 93 11.56 -7.48 9.03
C LEU A 93 11.74 -5.99 9.31
N THR A 94 12.29 -5.29 8.33
CA THR A 94 12.30 -3.83 8.26
C THR A 94 11.77 -3.41 6.90
N LEU A 95 10.77 -2.54 6.88
CA LEU A 95 10.21 -1.98 5.66
C LEU A 95 10.67 -0.54 5.55
N VAL A 96 11.24 -0.18 4.40
CA VAL A 96 11.77 1.15 4.13
C VAL A 96 11.02 1.72 2.93
N ALA A 97 10.32 2.83 3.13
CA ALA A 97 9.63 3.55 2.08
C ALA A 97 10.31 4.90 1.81
N THR A 98 10.75 5.14 0.58
CA THR A 98 11.20 6.48 0.15
C THR A 98 10.03 7.17 -0.53
N VAL A 99 9.46 8.18 0.13
CA VAL A 99 8.29 8.92 -0.34
C VAL A 99 8.73 10.15 -1.13
N TYR A 100 8.14 10.33 -2.31
CA TYR A 100 8.41 11.43 -3.22
C TYR A 100 7.26 12.44 -3.23
N SER A 101 7.60 13.72 -3.19
CA SER A 101 6.66 14.83 -3.38
C SER A 101 7.11 15.64 -4.58
N GLN A 102 6.67 15.25 -5.78
CA GLN A 102 6.97 15.98 -7.01
C GLN A 102 6.28 17.34 -7.03
N GLN A 103 6.88 18.31 -7.71
CA GLN A 103 6.17 19.55 -8.03
C GLN A 103 5.07 19.25 -9.06
N MET A 104 3.85 19.72 -8.76
CA MET A 104 2.72 19.72 -9.67
C MET A 104 2.27 21.15 -9.88
N SER A 105 2.46 21.64 -11.10
CA SER A 105 2.11 23.00 -11.48
C SER A 105 0.93 23.00 -12.43
N VAL A 106 0.09 24.01 -12.29
CA VAL A 106 -1.05 24.24 -13.17
C VAL A 106 -0.82 25.55 -13.89
N ILE A 107 -0.79 25.46 -15.21
CA ILE A 107 -0.84 26.59 -16.11
C ILE A 107 -2.30 26.84 -16.47
N THR A 108 -2.74 28.10 -16.45
CA THR A 108 -4.03 28.49 -17.04
C THR A 108 -3.79 29.46 -18.19
N PHE A 109 -4.34 29.15 -19.37
CA PHE A 109 -4.29 29.96 -20.58
C PHE A 109 -5.57 30.78 -20.71
N GLY A 110 -5.61 31.93 -20.05
CA GLY A 110 -6.78 32.80 -19.99
C GLY A 110 -7.14 33.22 -18.56
N ASN A 111 -8.16 34.04 -18.46
CA ASN A 111 -8.70 34.60 -17.21
C ASN A 111 -10.24 34.55 -17.19
N ARG A 112 -10.82 33.50 -17.78
CA ARG A 112 -12.27 33.28 -17.79
C ARG A 112 -12.88 33.32 -16.38
N THR A 113 -14.05 33.94 -16.26
CA THR A 113 -14.85 33.98 -15.02
C THR A 113 -16.22 33.37 -15.27
N GLY A 114 -16.42 32.15 -14.78
CA GLY A 114 -17.64 31.37 -15.07
C GLY A 114 -17.81 31.13 -16.57
N THR A 115 -18.94 31.57 -17.13
CA THR A 115 -19.24 31.45 -18.56
C THR A 115 -18.68 32.61 -19.39
N ALA A 116 -18.28 33.72 -18.76
CA ALA A 116 -17.75 34.89 -19.45
C ALA A 116 -16.33 34.62 -19.97
N PRO A 117 -16.09 34.71 -21.29
CA PRO A 117 -14.75 34.61 -21.85
C PRO A 117 -13.81 35.66 -21.26
N GLY A 118 -12.56 35.27 -21.02
CA GLY A 118 -11.48 36.20 -20.67
C GLY A 118 -10.93 36.94 -21.89
N THR A 119 -9.77 37.60 -21.74
CA THR A 119 -9.04 38.19 -22.86
C THR A 119 -8.55 37.06 -23.77
N PRO A 120 -9.02 36.97 -25.03
CA PRO A 120 -8.70 35.84 -25.88
C PRO A 120 -7.31 35.98 -26.50
N TYR A 121 -6.69 34.84 -26.79
CA TYR A 121 -5.58 34.79 -27.73
C TYR A 121 -6.06 35.05 -29.16
N LEU A 122 -5.23 35.70 -29.96
CA LEU A 122 -5.51 36.03 -31.35
C LEU A 122 -4.78 35.06 -32.30
N ALA A 123 -5.39 34.78 -33.44
CA ALA A 123 -4.78 33.93 -34.46
C ALA A 123 -3.46 34.54 -34.96
N GLY A 124 -2.42 33.72 -35.07
CA GLY A 124 -1.07 34.11 -35.46
C GLY A 124 -0.16 34.53 -34.30
N GLU A 125 -0.69 34.76 -33.10
CA GLU A 125 0.15 35.02 -31.93
C GLU A 125 1.01 33.80 -31.58
N GLN A 126 2.23 34.04 -31.11
CA GLN A 126 3.13 32.98 -30.65
C GLN A 126 3.24 33.01 -29.13
N ILE A 127 3.04 31.84 -28.52
CA ILE A 127 3.22 31.60 -27.09
C ILE A 127 4.38 30.62 -26.95
N THR A 128 5.43 31.02 -26.24
CA THR A 128 6.52 30.10 -25.88
C THR A 128 6.47 29.80 -24.39
N LEU A 129 6.35 28.52 -24.06
CA LEU A 129 6.43 27.99 -22.70
C LEU A 129 7.82 27.43 -22.47
N GLN A 130 8.48 27.87 -21.41
CA GLN A 130 9.74 27.32 -20.93
C GLN A 130 9.54 26.55 -19.63
N LEU A 131 10.06 25.32 -19.57
CA LEU A 131 10.07 24.47 -18.38
C LEU A 131 11.50 24.19 -17.92
N GLY A 132 11.77 24.44 -16.65
CA GLY A 132 13.08 24.28 -16.02
C GLY A 132 13.90 25.57 -15.96
N ASP A 133 14.92 25.53 -15.08
CA ASP A 133 15.85 26.66 -14.87
C ASP A 133 17.25 26.36 -15.42
N THR A 134 17.70 25.10 -15.35
CA THR A 134 18.97 24.64 -15.93
C THR A 134 18.69 23.84 -17.20
N ALA A 135 19.30 24.26 -18.32
CA ALA A 135 19.06 23.67 -19.65
C ALA A 135 17.56 23.51 -19.97
N PRO A 136 16.80 24.62 -19.99
CA PRO A 136 15.35 24.55 -20.03
C PRO A 136 14.82 24.00 -21.36
N GLU A 137 13.71 23.27 -21.29
CA GLU A 137 12.95 22.84 -22.47
C GLU A 137 11.98 23.96 -22.87
N GLN A 138 11.91 24.28 -24.17
CA GLN A 138 11.03 25.31 -24.70
C GLN A 138 10.05 24.71 -25.71
N TYR A 139 8.79 25.14 -25.63
CA TYR A 139 7.72 24.72 -26.52
C TYR A 139 7.01 25.96 -27.05
N THR A 140 6.92 26.08 -28.37
CA THR A 140 6.29 27.23 -29.02
C THR A 140 5.03 26.79 -29.73
N LEU A 141 3.94 27.52 -29.49
CA LEU A 141 2.66 27.36 -30.18
C LEU A 141 2.32 28.64 -30.93
N THR A 142 2.09 28.54 -32.24
CA THR A 142 1.41 29.57 -33.02
C THR A 142 -0.09 29.35 -32.93
N VAL A 143 -0.84 30.33 -32.43
CA VAL A 143 -2.29 30.23 -32.22
C VAL A 143 -3.00 30.15 -33.57
N SER A 144 -3.70 29.04 -33.81
CA SER A 144 -4.53 28.87 -35.01
C SER A 144 -5.87 29.61 -34.88
N ALA A 145 -6.56 29.80 -36.01
CA ALA A 145 -7.93 30.35 -36.01
C ALA A 145 -8.90 29.55 -35.15
N ALA A 146 -8.71 28.22 -35.05
CA ALA A 146 -9.55 27.35 -34.24
C ALA A 146 -9.28 27.47 -32.72
N GLN A 147 -8.13 28.00 -32.32
CA GLN A 147 -7.71 28.22 -30.94
C GLN A 147 -8.01 29.65 -30.45
N ALA A 148 -8.17 30.60 -31.37
CA ALA A 148 -8.43 32.00 -31.06
C ALA A 148 -9.86 32.25 -30.52
N GLY A 149 -10.07 33.41 -29.90
CA GLY A 149 -11.41 33.95 -29.59
C GLY A 149 -12.01 33.55 -28.22
N GLY A 150 -11.41 32.61 -27.50
CA GLY A 150 -11.75 32.31 -26.09
C GLY A 150 -13.17 31.75 -25.81
N GLY A 151 -13.94 31.43 -26.85
CA GLY A 151 -15.29 30.87 -26.74
C GLY A 151 -15.30 29.37 -26.39
N TYR A 152 -16.51 28.81 -26.20
CA TYR A 152 -16.69 27.36 -25.93
C TYR A 152 -15.97 26.42 -26.90
N PRO A 153 -15.93 26.69 -28.21
CA PRO A 153 -15.22 25.82 -29.15
C PRO A 153 -13.68 25.89 -29.06
N SER A 154 -13.11 26.86 -28.34
CA SER A 154 -11.66 27.11 -28.34
C SER A 154 -11.00 27.02 -26.96
N LEU A 155 -11.78 27.12 -25.88
CA LEU A 155 -11.28 27.24 -24.50
C LEU A 155 -10.39 26.08 -24.00
N THR A 156 -10.39 24.91 -24.64
CA THR A 156 -9.47 23.82 -24.27
C THR A 156 -8.23 23.71 -25.15
N LYS A 157 -8.29 24.26 -26.37
CA LYS A 157 -7.42 23.85 -27.48
C LYS A 157 -5.98 24.32 -27.36
N ILE A 158 -5.73 25.44 -26.67
CA ILE A 158 -4.36 25.92 -26.40
C ILE A 158 -3.69 24.98 -25.39
N ALA A 159 -4.37 24.68 -24.28
CA ALA A 159 -3.86 23.75 -23.28
C ALA A 159 -3.62 22.34 -23.87
N GLU A 160 -4.53 21.85 -24.72
CA GLU A 160 -4.37 20.56 -25.42
C GLU A 160 -3.19 20.56 -26.39
N ALA A 161 -2.98 21.66 -27.12
CA ALA A 161 -1.84 21.77 -28.01
C ALA A 161 -0.51 21.79 -27.26
N PHE A 162 -0.41 22.52 -26.14
CA PHE A 162 0.78 22.47 -25.29
C PHE A 162 0.98 21.09 -24.65
N MET A 163 -0.09 20.42 -24.21
CA MET A 163 0.00 19.04 -23.73
C MET A 163 0.63 18.12 -24.79
N ALA A 164 0.17 18.23 -26.04
CA ALA A 164 0.71 17.45 -27.15
C ALA A 164 2.18 17.81 -27.44
N LEU A 165 2.53 19.09 -27.48
CA LEU A 165 3.91 19.55 -27.71
C LEU A 165 4.86 19.03 -26.63
N ILE A 166 4.50 19.16 -25.36
CA ILE A 166 5.32 18.71 -24.23
C ILE A 166 5.49 17.20 -24.27
N ASN A 167 4.39 16.45 -24.36
CA ASN A 167 4.46 15.00 -24.30
C ASN A 167 5.09 14.35 -25.53
N ALA A 168 5.18 15.06 -26.66
CA ALA A 168 5.82 14.56 -27.87
C ALA A 168 7.36 14.62 -27.81
N SER A 169 7.96 15.55 -27.05
CA SER A 169 9.40 15.80 -27.10
C SER A 169 10.10 15.87 -25.74
N SER A 170 9.36 16.07 -24.66
CA SER A 170 9.96 16.27 -23.35
C SER A 170 10.66 15.03 -22.82
N GLN A 171 11.87 15.22 -22.29
CA GLN A 171 12.60 14.18 -21.58
C GLN A 171 12.39 14.27 -20.06
N ASN A 172 11.96 15.44 -19.58
CA ASN A 172 11.92 15.74 -18.15
C ASN A 172 10.50 15.96 -17.60
N TYR A 173 9.55 16.34 -18.44
CA TYR A 173 8.21 16.76 -18.02
C TYR A 173 7.12 15.92 -18.65
N ARG A 174 6.00 15.83 -17.95
CA ARG A 174 4.75 15.27 -18.44
C ARG A 174 3.66 16.31 -18.23
N ALA A 175 2.86 16.51 -19.26
CA ALA A 175 1.71 17.37 -19.22
C ALA A 175 0.41 16.55 -19.30
N THR A 176 -0.59 16.93 -18.51
CA THR A 176 -1.91 16.29 -18.54
C THR A 176 -3.02 17.32 -18.50
N LYS A 177 -4.12 16.97 -19.14
CA LYS A 177 -5.38 17.70 -19.04
C LYS A 177 -6.38 16.80 -18.32
N THR A 178 -6.76 17.17 -17.11
CA THR A 178 -7.82 16.48 -16.38
C THR A 178 -9.18 17.03 -16.84
N GLY A 179 -10.13 16.13 -17.14
CA GLY A 179 -11.50 16.48 -17.54
C GLY A 179 -12.32 17.13 -16.42
N GLU A 180 -13.61 17.37 -16.68
CA GLU A 180 -14.57 18.17 -15.88
C GLU A 180 -14.24 18.35 -14.39
N GLY A 181 -14.09 19.62 -14.00
CA GLY A 181 -13.63 20.06 -12.66
C GLY A 181 -12.22 20.66 -12.65
N GLY A 182 -11.36 20.26 -13.61
CA GLY A 182 -10.00 20.79 -13.75
C GLY A 182 -9.89 22.21 -14.33
N GLY A 183 -10.95 22.72 -14.96
CA GLY A 183 -11.00 24.03 -15.63
C GLY A 183 -10.55 23.94 -17.10
N TYR A 184 -11.37 24.46 -18.01
CA TYR A 184 -11.21 24.28 -19.46
C TYR A 184 -9.84 24.72 -20.01
N GLU A 185 -9.34 25.84 -19.50
CA GLU A 185 -8.11 26.52 -19.94
C GLU A 185 -6.85 26.02 -19.21
N ARG A 186 -6.97 24.96 -18.38
CA ARG A 186 -5.88 24.49 -17.53
C ARG A 186 -5.08 23.36 -18.14
N LEU A 187 -3.79 23.36 -17.82
CA LEU A 187 -2.80 22.33 -18.15
C LEU A 187 -1.99 22.01 -16.89
N TRP A 188 -1.96 20.73 -16.52
CA TRP A 188 -1.17 20.24 -15.39
C TRP A 188 0.19 19.77 -15.89
N ILE A 189 1.26 20.09 -15.17
CA ILE A 189 2.62 19.71 -15.50
C ILE A 189 3.32 19.15 -14.26
N THR A 190 3.92 17.98 -14.41
CA THR A 190 4.80 17.33 -13.43
C THR A 190 6.11 16.95 -14.09
N THR A 191 7.10 16.60 -13.29
CA THR A 191 8.31 15.92 -13.78
C THR A 191 7.96 14.47 -14.14
N GLN A 192 8.70 13.87 -15.08
CA GLN A 192 8.55 12.45 -15.40
C GLN A 192 9.13 11.56 -14.29
N ARG A 193 10.23 11.98 -13.66
CA ARG A 193 10.86 11.22 -12.58
C ARG A 193 10.37 11.66 -11.19
N SER A 194 10.15 10.65 -10.35
CA SER A 194 9.98 10.64 -8.88
C SER A 194 10.67 11.77 -8.13
N ASP A 195 11.96 11.85 -8.42
CA ASP A 195 13.02 12.49 -7.65
C ASP A 195 13.52 13.79 -8.27
N SER A 196 12.94 14.21 -9.40
CA SER A 196 13.33 15.47 -10.03
C SER A 196 13.05 16.65 -9.09
N PRO A 197 13.97 17.62 -9.00
CA PRO A 197 13.81 18.79 -8.15
C PRO A 197 12.67 19.70 -8.62
N ALA A 198 12.41 20.74 -7.84
CA ALA A 198 11.56 21.85 -8.27
C ALA A 198 12.02 22.42 -9.63
N PHE A 199 11.08 22.93 -10.42
CA PHE A 199 11.36 23.49 -11.75
C PHE A 199 10.61 24.81 -11.98
N GLY A 200 11.29 25.77 -12.61
CA GLY A 200 10.69 27.02 -13.07
C GLY A 200 9.77 26.86 -14.26
N ILE A 201 8.78 27.76 -14.37
CA ILE A 201 7.88 27.89 -15.52
C ILE A 201 7.89 29.35 -15.96
N LYS A 202 8.19 29.62 -17.23
CA LYS A 202 8.20 30.98 -17.79
C LYS A 202 7.45 31.04 -19.12
N PHE A 203 6.74 32.13 -19.34
CA PHE A 203 6.09 32.43 -20.62
C PHE A 203 6.85 33.53 -21.34
N PHE A 204 7.03 33.36 -22.64
CA PHE A 204 7.39 34.43 -23.56
C PHE A 204 6.20 34.63 -24.51
N TYR A 205 5.48 35.72 -24.29
CA TYR A 205 4.28 36.09 -25.02
C TYR A 205 4.14 37.61 -25.01
N THR A 206 3.83 38.20 -26.16
CA THR A 206 3.75 39.66 -26.34
C THR A 206 2.33 40.19 -26.54
N GLY A 207 1.35 39.28 -26.64
CA GLY A 207 -0.06 39.66 -26.75
C GLY A 207 -0.67 40.03 -25.39
N THR A 208 -1.99 40.16 -25.37
CA THR A 208 -2.73 40.70 -24.21
C THR A 208 -3.47 39.64 -23.38
N ALA A 209 -3.59 38.41 -23.90
CA ALA A 209 -4.18 37.31 -23.15
C ALA A 209 -3.37 37.00 -21.88
N VAL A 210 -4.04 36.51 -20.83
CA VAL A 210 -3.42 36.26 -19.53
C VAL A 210 -2.91 34.83 -19.42
N GLN A 211 -1.75 34.64 -18.78
CA GLN A 211 -1.25 33.33 -18.36
C GLN A 211 -1.05 33.34 -16.85
N THR A 212 -1.46 32.28 -16.17
CA THR A 212 -1.16 32.12 -14.75
C THR A 212 -0.50 30.77 -14.48
N VAL A 213 0.39 30.75 -13.50
CA VAL A 213 1.00 29.54 -12.95
C VAL A 213 0.59 29.42 -11.50
N THR A 214 0.15 28.24 -11.08
CA THR A 214 -0.11 27.92 -9.68
C THR A 214 0.56 26.60 -9.35
N HIS A 215 1.28 26.53 -8.23
CA HIS A 215 1.85 25.27 -7.74
C HIS A 215 0.82 24.59 -6.84
N GLN A 216 0.11 23.60 -7.40
CA GLN A 216 -0.86 22.78 -6.66
C GLN A 216 -0.16 21.85 -5.66
N GLN A 217 1.05 21.40 -6.01
CA GLN A 217 1.95 20.71 -5.09
C GLN A 217 3.35 21.29 -5.28
N THR A 218 3.99 21.66 -4.19
CA THR A 218 5.39 22.06 -4.19
C THR A 218 6.28 20.84 -4.07
N TYR A 219 7.43 20.86 -4.74
CA TYR A 219 8.45 19.84 -4.54
C TYR A 219 8.88 19.80 -3.06
N GLN A 220 9.06 18.59 -2.53
CA GLN A 220 9.81 18.37 -1.31
C GLN A 220 10.85 17.29 -1.57
N THR A 221 12.04 17.47 -0.98
CA THR A 221 13.08 16.45 -1.03
C THR A 221 12.53 15.11 -0.55
N PRO A 222 12.83 14.00 -1.25
CA PRO A 222 12.36 12.68 -0.86
C PRO A 222 12.69 12.37 0.61
N ARG A 223 11.75 11.73 1.30
CA ARG A 223 11.89 11.37 2.70
C ARG A 223 11.84 9.86 2.87
N THR A 224 12.71 9.34 3.73
CA THR A 224 12.73 7.92 4.07
C THR A 224 11.95 7.67 5.35
N TYR A 225 11.06 6.70 5.28
CA TYR A 225 10.28 6.21 6.41
C TYR A 225 10.57 4.73 6.64
N GLN A 226 10.59 4.32 7.90
CA GLN A 226 10.85 2.95 8.29
C GLN A 226 9.72 2.41 9.17
N ALA A 227 9.27 1.19 8.89
CA ALA A 227 8.42 0.41 9.78
C ALA A 227 9.17 -0.83 10.29
N THR A 228 9.21 -0.99 11.61
CA THR A 228 9.86 -2.13 12.30
C THR A 228 8.80 -2.89 13.11
N PRO A 229 8.25 -3.99 12.58
CA PRO A 229 7.12 -4.69 13.23
C PRO A 229 7.48 -5.47 14.50
N ARG A 230 8.71 -5.96 14.64
CA ARG A 230 9.11 -6.80 15.79
C ARG A 230 8.98 -6.10 17.14
N PRO A 231 9.45 -4.84 17.32
CA PRO A 231 9.18 -4.09 18.54
C PRO A 231 7.68 -3.95 18.87
N VAL A 232 6.84 -3.77 17.85
CA VAL A 232 5.37 -3.69 18.03
C VAL A 232 4.82 -5.02 18.53
N LEU A 233 5.23 -6.14 17.93
CA LEU A 233 4.85 -7.48 18.40
C LEU A 233 5.30 -7.72 19.84
N ASN A 234 6.56 -7.38 20.18
CA ASN A 234 7.06 -7.55 21.53
C ASN A 234 6.25 -6.74 22.56
N ALA A 235 5.82 -5.52 22.20
CA ALA A 235 4.93 -4.72 23.04
C ALA A 235 3.53 -5.34 23.18
N MET A 236 2.96 -5.92 22.12
CA MET A 236 1.69 -6.64 22.18
C MET A 236 1.78 -7.86 23.12
N LEU A 237 2.87 -8.62 23.04
CA LEU A 237 3.12 -9.77 23.92
C LEU A 237 3.28 -9.34 25.38
N ALA A 238 4.03 -8.26 25.63
CA ALA A 238 4.18 -7.70 26.98
C ALA A 238 2.84 -7.20 27.56
N ALA A 239 1.94 -6.73 26.70
CA ALA A 239 0.58 -6.33 27.08
C ALA A 239 -0.40 -7.51 27.21
N GLY A 240 0.05 -8.75 27.01
CA GLY A 240 -0.80 -9.94 27.13
C GLY A 240 -1.83 -10.08 26.01
N GLN A 241 -1.58 -9.50 24.82
CA GLN A 241 -2.50 -9.67 23.70
C GLN A 241 -2.52 -11.13 23.22
N ASN A 242 -3.72 -11.66 23.05
CA ASN A 242 -3.90 -13.02 22.54
C ASN A 242 -3.65 -13.07 21.02
N PRO A 243 -3.01 -14.14 20.53
CA PRO A 243 -2.94 -14.37 19.09
C PRO A 243 -4.30 -14.81 18.54
N ARG A 244 -4.43 -14.72 17.21
CA ARG A 244 -5.54 -15.31 16.45
C ARG A 244 -5.49 -16.84 16.46
N LEU A 245 -4.30 -17.40 16.20
CA LEU A 245 -4.02 -18.83 16.37
C LEU A 245 -3.02 -18.96 17.51
N GLY A 246 -3.30 -19.77 18.53
CA GLY A 246 -2.41 -19.87 19.69
C GLY A 246 -2.35 -21.27 20.28
N GLY A 247 -1.22 -21.96 20.08
CA GLY A 247 -0.99 -23.27 20.65
C GLY A 247 0.32 -23.92 20.21
N ALA A 248 0.37 -25.25 20.34
CA ALA A 248 1.58 -26.03 20.09
C ALA A 248 2.05 -26.04 18.62
N VAL A 249 1.14 -25.74 17.67
CA VAL A 249 1.43 -25.84 16.23
C VAL A 249 1.81 -24.48 15.65
N ALA A 250 1.08 -23.43 15.98
CA ALA A 250 1.32 -22.09 15.45
C ALA A 250 0.89 -20.99 16.40
N HIS A 251 1.57 -19.84 16.28
CA HIS A 251 1.10 -18.57 16.82
C HIS A 251 0.89 -17.58 15.67
N GLU A 252 -0.27 -16.93 15.58
CA GLU A 252 -0.53 -15.92 14.55
C GLU A 252 -0.96 -14.58 15.13
N TYR A 253 -0.25 -13.52 14.78
CA TYR A 253 -0.54 -12.15 15.21
C TYR A 253 -0.74 -11.25 14.00
N THR A 254 -1.65 -10.29 14.13
CA THR A 254 -1.71 -9.14 13.21
C THR A 254 -0.96 -7.98 13.85
N VAL A 255 0.16 -7.60 13.24
CA VAL A 255 1.02 -6.52 13.71
C VAL A 255 0.81 -5.30 12.82
N VAL A 256 0.40 -4.17 13.40
CA VAL A 256 0.25 -2.91 12.67
C VAL A 256 1.38 -1.97 13.09
N ALA A 257 2.36 -1.81 12.21
CA ALA A 257 3.53 -0.97 12.44
C ALA A 257 3.40 0.36 11.68
N PRO A 258 3.61 1.51 12.35
CA PRO A 258 3.64 2.80 11.67
C PRO A 258 4.93 2.92 10.85
N PHE A 259 4.85 3.61 9.72
CA PHE A 259 6.03 4.16 9.06
C PHE A 259 6.48 5.41 9.81
N VAL A 260 7.75 5.49 10.18
CA VAL A 260 8.35 6.58 10.95
C VAL A 260 9.47 7.22 10.15
N ASP A 261 9.44 8.55 10.03
CA ASP A 261 10.46 9.34 9.35
C ASP A 261 11.81 9.11 10.03
N THR A 262 12.81 8.66 9.28
CA THR A 262 14.12 8.29 9.84
C THR A 262 14.93 9.47 10.34
N THR A 263 14.57 10.69 9.96
CA THR A 263 15.25 11.93 10.37
C THR A 263 14.52 12.58 11.53
N THR A 264 13.19 12.67 11.49
CA THR A 264 12.40 13.41 12.49
C THR A 264 11.79 12.52 13.57
N GLY A 265 11.72 11.21 13.39
CA GLY A 265 11.02 10.30 14.30
C GLY A 265 9.49 10.42 14.26
N THR A 266 8.95 11.23 13.35
CA THR A 266 7.50 11.47 13.24
C THR A 266 6.83 10.36 12.43
N ARG A 267 5.63 9.93 12.84
CA ARG A 267 4.84 8.95 12.07
C ARG A 267 4.39 9.54 10.74
N HIS A 268 4.44 8.76 9.67
CA HIS A 268 3.78 9.10 8.42
C HIS A 268 2.26 9.24 8.67
N PRO A 269 1.60 10.30 8.19
CA PRO A 269 0.20 10.57 8.52
C PRO A 269 -0.79 9.55 7.91
N GLN A 270 -0.36 8.80 6.88
CA GLN A 270 -1.25 7.94 6.08
C GLN A 270 -0.75 6.51 5.85
N LEU A 271 0.56 6.26 5.94
CA LEU A 271 1.15 4.97 5.58
C LEU A 271 1.34 4.12 6.83
N THR A 272 0.79 2.92 6.79
CA THR A 272 0.99 1.92 7.85
C THR A 272 1.24 0.55 7.24
N ALA A 273 2.09 -0.25 7.87
CA ALA A 273 2.31 -1.65 7.50
C ALA A 273 1.49 -2.56 8.40
N ARG A 274 0.63 -3.38 7.82
CA ARG A 274 -0.11 -4.45 8.50
C ARG A 274 0.47 -5.79 8.11
N LEU A 275 0.93 -6.56 9.08
CA LEU A 275 1.57 -7.84 8.86
C LEU A 275 0.80 -8.94 9.58
N HIS A 276 0.36 -9.96 8.84
CA HIS A 276 -0.20 -11.18 9.41
C HIS A 276 0.92 -12.20 9.54
N THR A 277 1.49 -12.27 10.74
CA THR A 277 2.72 -13.04 11.01
C THR A 277 2.38 -14.32 11.75
N ARG A 278 2.68 -15.46 11.13
CA ARG A 278 2.55 -16.79 11.69
C ARG A 278 3.91 -17.36 12.07
N PHE A 279 4.06 -17.70 13.34
CA PHE A 279 5.19 -18.40 13.93
C PHE A 279 4.90 -19.89 14.02
N LEU A 280 5.81 -20.69 13.51
CA LEU A 280 5.76 -22.15 13.46
C LEU A 280 7.00 -22.69 14.19
N GLU A 281 6.91 -23.91 14.71
CA GLU A 281 8.07 -24.59 15.35
C GLU A 281 8.69 -23.73 16.46
N GLY A 282 7.86 -23.17 17.35
CA GLY A 282 8.33 -22.30 18.43
C GLY A 282 8.97 -20.99 17.97
N GLY A 283 8.74 -20.58 16.71
CA GLY A 283 9.28 -19.35 16.13
C GLY A 283 10.54 -19.55 15.27
N GLN A 284 11.00 -20.79 15.08
CA GLN A 284 12.12 -21.09 14.18
C GLN A 284 11.77 -20.86 12.71
N ARG A 285 10.49 -20.99 12.36
CA ARG A 285 9.98 -20.65 11.02
C ARG A 285 8.88 -19.62 11.12
N VAL A 286 9.02 -18.54 10.36
CA VAL A 286 8.06 -17.44 10.31
C VAL A 286 7.51 -17.32 8.89
N ARG A 287 6.20 -17.13 8.78
CA ARG A 287 5.53 -16.77 7.52
C ARG A 287 4.78 -15.48 7.75
N THR A 288 4.90 -14.56 6.81
CA THR A 288 4.27 -13.24 6.94
C THR A 288 3.59 -12.86 5.65
N ASP A 289 2.33 -12.47 5.74
CA ASP A 289 1.64 -11.69 4.72
C ASP A 289 1.77 -10.20 5.10
N MET A 290 2.12 -9.36 4.14
CA MET A 290 2.43 -7.95 4.35
C MET A 290 1.49 -7.10 3.51
N VAL A 291 0.83 -6.15 4.16
CA VAL A 291 -0.08 -5.21 3.52
C VAL A 291 0.37 -3.80 3.86
N ILE A 292 0.60 -2.98 2.84
CA ILE A 292 0.78 -1.54 3.03
C ILE A 292 -0.56 -0.85 2.87
N GLU A 293 -0.94 -0.07 3.87
CA GLU A 293 -2.23 0.60 3.92
C GLU A 293 -2.04 2.12 3.71
N ASN A 294 -2.77 2.67 2.73
CA ASN A 294 -3.04 4.09 2.56
C ASN A 294 -4.56 4.29 2.63
N ASN A 295 -5.17 3.98 3.78
CA ASN A 295 -6.63 3.80 3.89
C ASN A 295 -7.31 4.59 5.01
N TRP A 296 -6.63 5.58 5.59
CA TRP A 296 -7.16 6.36 6.71
C TRP A 296 -8.11 7.45 6.23
N THR A 297 -9.42 7.20 6.35
CA THR A 297 -10.50 8.11 5.91
C THR A 297 -10.44 9.51 6.53
N TYR A 298 -10.04 9.61 7.79
CA TYR A 298 -10.02 10.88 8.54
C TYR A 298 -8.60 11.42 8.74
N ALA A 299 -7.59 10.86 8.06
CA ALA A 299 -6.27 11.47 8.06
C ALA A 299 -6.35 12.84 7.36
N PRO A 300 -5.61 13.86 7.84
CA PRO A 300 -5.56 15.13 7.14
C PRO A 300 -5.02 14.94 5.72
N ASN A 301 -5.64 15.63 4.76
CA ASN A 301 -5.25 15.68 3.35
C ASN A 301 -5.06 14.28 2.71
N PRO A 302 -6.08 13.38 2.75
CA PRO A 302 -5.94 12.03 2.20
C PRO A 302 -5.61 12.12 0.71
N GLY A 303 -4.55 11.43 0.28
CA GLY A 303 -4.03 11.60 -1.06
C GLY A 303 -3.26 10.38 -1.58
N ASN A 304 -3.01 10.39 -2.87
CA ASN A 304 -2.14 9.41 -3.50
C ASN A 304 -0.70 9.64 -3.01
N ILE A 305 0.03 8.56 -2.78
CA ILE A 305 1.40 8.62 -2.29
C ILE A 305 2.29 7.93 -3.30
N THR A 306 3.30 8.64 -3.81
CA THR A 306 4.30 8.06 -4.70
C THR A 306 5.53 7.68 -3.89
N TYR A 307 5.88 6.39 -3.88
CA TYR A 307 7.02 5.88 -3.13
C TYR A 307 7.61 4.64 -3.78
N GLU A 308 8.83 4.31 -3.38
CA GLU A 308 9.42 2.97 -3.57
C GLU A 308 9.51 2.26 -2.22
N LEU A 309 9.49 0.93 -2.23
CA LEU A 309 9.53 0.12 -1.01
C LEU A 309 10.68 -0.89 -1.08
N THR A 310 11.42 -0.99 0.01
CA THR A 310 12.43 -2.03 0.22
C THR A 310 12.07 -2.81 1.48
N VAL A 311 12.03 -4.14 1.37
CA VAL A 311 11.83 -5.03 2.50
C VAL A 311 13.15 -5.72 2.82
N LEU A 312 13.59 -5.55 4.06
CA LEU A 312 14.81 -6.11 4.61
C LEU A 312 14.45 -7.22 5.61
N GLN A 313 15.25 -8.29 5.63
CA GLN A 313 15.26 -9.30 6.69
C GLN A 313 16.68 -9.40 7.25
N GLY A 314 16.87 -9.13 8.54
CA GLY A 314 18.21 -9.12 9.14
C GLY A 314 19.17 -8.13 8.47
N GLY A 315 18.62 -7.02 7.95
CA GLY A 315 19.36 -6.02 7.19
C GLY A 315 19.62 -6.36 5.72
N GLN A 316 19.27 -7.55 5.24
CA GLN A 316 19.42 -7.95 3.83
C GLN A 316 18.15 -7.69 3.03
N THR A 317 18.27 -7.11 1.84
CA THR A 317 17.13 -6.90 0.94
C THR A 317 16.57 -8.23 0.44
N ILE A 318 15.31 -8.51 0.76
CA ILE A 318 14.57 -9.67 0.29
C ILE A 318 13.54 -9.31 -0.78
N HIS A 319 13.14 -8.04 -0.86
CA HIS A 319 12.24 -7.53 -1.88
C HIS A 319 12.48 -6.03 -2.10
N HIS A 320 12.36 -5.59 -3.35
CA HIS A 320 12.33 -4.19 -3.73
C HIS A 320 11.21 -3.96 -4.76
N GLN A 321 10.32 -3.04 -4.43
CA GLN A 321 9.28 -2.52 -5.29
C GLN A 321 9.73 -1.14 -5.80
N PRO A 322 9.99 -0.99 -7.12
CA PRO A 322 10.33 0.30 -7.73
C PRO A 322 9.22 1.32 -7.53
N THR A 323 9.54 2.60 -7.74
CA THR A 323 8.62 3.73 -7.55
C THR A 323 7.26 3.48 -8.19
N PHE A 324 6.20 3.65 -7.40
CA PHE A 324 4.82 3.52 -7.84
C PHE A 324 3.93 4.51 -7.08
N THR A 325 2.74 4.76 -7.60
CA THR A 325 1.72 5.57 -6.91
C THR A 325 0.72 4.65 -6.22
N HIS A 326 0.71 4.69 -4.90
CA HIS A 326 -0.30 4.04 -4.06
C HIS A 326 -1.49 4.96 -3.90
N ASN A 327 -2.61 4.57 -4.53
CA ASN A 327 -3.83 5.34 -4.46
C ASN A 327 -4.35 5.47 -3.02
N HIS A 328 -4.96 6.62 -2.73
CA HIS A 328 -5.68 6.81 -1.47
C HIS A 328 -6.83 5.80 -1.33
N HIS A 329 -7.16 5.44 -0.09
CA HIS A 329 -8.16 4.42 0.27
C HIS A 329 -7.89 3.02 -0.29
N ALA A 330 -6.63 2.69 -0.54
CA ALA A 330 -6.25 1.40 -1.08
C ALA A 330 -5.27 0.63 -0.19
N ARG A 331 -5.20 -0.68 -0.43
CA ARG A 331 -4.19 -1.59 0.10
C ARG A 331 -3.26 -2.04 -1.02
N TRP A 332 -2.00 -2.21 -0.69
CA TRP A 332 -1.00 -2.86 -1.54
C TRP A 332 -0.53 -4.14 -0.84
N HIS A 333 -0.53 -5.25 -1.57
CA HIS A 333 -0.19 -6.59 -1.10
C HIS A 333 1.07 -7.08 -1.80
#